data_AF-A0A5B2VNL3-F1
#
_entry.id   AF-A0A5B2VNL3-F1
#
_cell.length_a   1.000
_cell.length_b   1.000
_cell.length_c   1.000
_cell.angle_alpha   90.00
_cell.angle_beta   90.00
_cell.angle_gamma   90.00
#
_symmetry.space_group_name_H-M   'P 1'
#
loop_
_entity.id
_entity.type
_entity.pdbx_description
1 polymer ?
#
loop_
_entity_poly.entity_id
_entity_poly.type
_entity_poly.pdbx_seq_one_letter_code
_entity_poly.pdbx_strand_id
1 'polypeptide(L)'
;MTRDALSRLQRIDYLIQIKGTGTPAQLAQKLGMSKRSIFDYLNLMKEFGAPIKFCNFRQSYYYDEDGSFKITFAFKRSMSEYAK
;
A
#
# COMPACT_ATOMS: atom_id res chain seq x y z
N MET A 1 -20.26 8.64 2.64
CA MET A 1 -19.19 8.07 1.80
C MET A 1 -18.16 7.44 2.72
N THR A 2 -18.31 6.14 2.99
CA THR A 2 -17.36 5.38 3.82
C THR A 2 -15.96 5.50 3.20
N ARG A 3 -14.99 5.96 4.00
CA ARG A 3 -13.58 6.07 3.60
C ARG A 3 -13.05 4.65 3.37
N ASP A 4 -13.04 4.18 2.14
CA ASP A 4 -12.62 2.82 1.80
C ASP A 4 -11.12 2.63 2.13
N ALA A 5 -10.82 1.91 3.21
CA ALA A 5 -9.46 1.72 3.70
C ALA A 5 -8.58 0.94 2.72
N LEU A 6 -9.17 0.06 1.91
CA LEU A 6 -8.46 -0.70 0.89
C LEU A 6 -8.02 0.23 -0.26
N SER A 7 -8.88 1.15 -0.70
CA SER A 7 -8.53 2.14 -1.72
C SER A 7 -7.36 3.04 -1.29
N ARG A 8 -7.29 3.37 0.01
CA ARG A 8 -6.19 4.13 0.59
C ARG A 8 -4.89 3.33 0.60
N LEU A 9 -4.95 2.06 1.01
CA LEU A 9 -3.79 1.16 0.96
C LEU A 9 -3.28 0.99 -0.46
N GLN A 10 -4.16 0.75 -1.44
CA GLN A 10 -3.80 0.64 -2.85
C GLN A 10 -3.14 1.93 -3.37
N ARG A 11 -3.66 3.09 -2.97
CA ARG A 11 -3.09 4.37 -3.39
C ARG A 11 -1.74 4.66 -2.75
N ILE A 12 -1.55 4.26 -1.48
CA ILE A 12 -0.25 4.35 -0.81
C ILE A 12 0.75 3.41 -1.49
N ASP A 13 0.37 2.15 -1.73
CA ASP A 13 1.19 1.16 -2.42
C ASP A 13 1.67 1.67 -3.79
N TYR A 14 0.74 2.16 -4.62
CA TYR A 14 1.08 2.75 -5.92
C TYR A 14 2.10 3.89 -5.79
N LEU A 15 1.90 4.82 -4.84
CA LEU A 15 2.81 5.94 -4.64
C LEU A 15 4.19 5.51 -4.13
N ILE A 16 4.28 4.44 -3.34
CA ILE A 16 5.56 3.86 -2.88
C ILE A 16 6.30 3.23 -4.06
N GLN A 17 5.62 2.46 -4.91
CA GLN A 17 6.21 1.80 -6.07
C GLN A 17 6.85 2.81 -7.03
N ILE A 18 6.14 3.88 -7.36
CA ILE A 18 6.65 4.93 -8.25
C ILE A 18 7.59 5.92 -7.55
N LYS A 19 7.88 5.73 -6.25
CA LYS A 19 8.69 6.64 -5.41
C LYS A 19 8.16 8.08 -5.46
N GLY A 20 6.82 8.20 -5.50
CA GLY A 20 6.07 9.43 -5.68
C GLY A 20 5.29 9.87 -4.45
N THR A 21 5.61 9.35 -3.26
CA THR A 21 4.88 9.72 -2.03
C THR A 21 5.10 11.18 -1.67
N GLY A 22 6.32 11.68 -1.87
CA GLY A 22 6.76 12.92 -1.24
C GLY A 22 7.00 12.72 0.27
N THR A 23 7.22 13.84 0.97
CA THR A 23 7.34 13.85 2.44
C THR A 23 6.07 13.33 3.10
N PRO A 24 6.11 12.92 4.38
CA PRO A 24 4.91 12.50 5.10
C PRO A 24 3.78 13.55 5.08
N ALA A 25 4.14 14.84 5.06
CA ALA A 25 3.18 15.95 4.93
C ALA A 25 2.52 15.99 3.55
N GLN A 26 3.31 15.84 2.49
CA GLN A 26 2.81 15.83 1.11
C GLN A 26 1.94 14.59 0.85
N LEU A 27 2.34 13.42 1.36
CA LEU A 27 1.54 12.20 1.25
C LEU A 27 0.18 12.34 1.95
N ALA A 28 0.17 12.94 3.14
CA ALA A 28 -1.05 13.24 3.89
C ALA A 28 -2.00 14.17 3.08
N GLN A 29 -1.44 15.23 2.50
CA GLN A 29 -2.19 16.15 1.64
C GLN A 29 -2.75 15.46 0.38
N LYS A 30 -1.92 14.68 -0.33
CA LYS A 30 -2.31 13.92 -1.55
C LYS A 30 -3.47 12.96 -1.30
N LEU A 31 -3.59 12.43 -0.09
CA LEU A 31 -4.61 11.46 0.29
C LEU A 31 -5.76 12.07 1.10
N GLY A 32 -5.74 13.38 1.37
CA GLY A 32 -6.76 14.05 2.19
C GLY A 32 -6.84 13.49 3.61
N MET A 33 -5.70 13.14 4.19
CA MET A 33 -5.58 12.50 5.50
C MET A 33 -4.69 13.30 6.45
N SER A 34 -4.78 12.99 7.73
CA SER A 34 -3.83 13.51 8.72
C SER A 34 -2.48 12.79 8.59
N LYS A 35 -1.39 13.45 9.01
CA LYS A 35 -0.06 12.79 9.10
C LYS A 35 -0.10 11.53 9.97
N ARG A 36 -0.85 11.57 11.09
CA ARG A 36 -1.01 10.42 11.98
C ARG A 36 -1.61 9.23 11.23
N SER A 37 -2.69 9.44 10.49
CA SER A 37 -3.33 8.39 9.69
C SER A 37 -2.38 7.80 8.65
N ILE A 38 -1.52 8.62 8.02
CA ILE A 38 -0.48 8.11 7.11
C ILE A 38 0.47 7.17 7.84
N PHE A 39 0.96 7.54 9.03
CA PHE A 39 1.83 6.68 9.82
C PHE A 39 1.11 5.39 10.24
N ASP A 40 -0.18 5.45 10.60
CA ASP A 40 -0.98 4.27 10.93
C ASP A 40 -1.03 3.29 9.75
N TYR A 41 -1.29 3.78 8.52
CA TYR A 41 -1.28 2.93 7.32
C TYR A 41 0.11 2.37 6.99
N LEU A 42 1.16 3.19 7.09
CA LEU A 42 2.52 2.73 6.81
C LEU A 42 2.99 1.67 7.81
N ASN A 43 2.66 1.84 9.09
CA ASN A 43 2.96 0.85 10.13
C ASN A 43 2.16 -0.43 9.89
N LEU A 44 0.87 -0.31 9.57
CA LEU A 44 0.04 -1.47 9.20
C LEU A 44 0.66 -2.26 8.04
N MET A 45 1.07 -1.59 6.96
CA MET A 45 1.72 -2.26 5.83
C MET A 45 3.04 -2.94 6.23
N LYS A 46 3.84 -2.31 7.10
CA LYS A 46 5.07 -2.91 7.65
C LYS A 46 4.80 -4.12 8.53
N GLU A 47 3.77 -4.07 9.37
CA GLU A 47 3.34 -5.20 10.21
C GLU A 47 2.89 -6.39 9.37
N PHE A 48 2.31 -6.13 8.19
CA PHE A 48 2.01 -7.17 7.18
C PHE A 48 3.21 -7.57 6.31
N GLY A 49 4.42 -7.11 6.64
CA GLY A 49 5.67 -7.54 6.00
C GLY A 49 6.15 -6.66 4.83
N ALA A 50 5.53 -5.52 4.56
CA ALA A 50 6.01 -4.64 3.50
C ALA A 50 7.35 -3.96 3.89
N PRO A 51 8.44 -4.12 3.12
CA PRO A 51 9.75 -3.58 3.46
C PRO A 51 9.86 -2.08 3.12
N ILE A 52 9.05 -1.25 3.78
CA ILE A 52 8.95 0.19 3.48
C ILE A 52 10.05 0.98 4.19
N LYS A 53 10.86 1.72 3.42
CA LYS A 53 11.86 2.68 3.92
C LYS A 53 11.56 4.10 3.44
N PHE A 54 12.11 5.10 4.13
CA PHE A 54 12.04 6.50 3.72
C PHE A 54 13.42 6.98 3.26
N CYS A 55 13.50 7.59 2.08
CA CYS A 55 14.72 8.21 1.57
C CYS A 55 14.67 9.72 1.83
N ASN A 56 15.55 10.23 2.68
CA ASN A 56 15.62 11.67 2.98
C ASN A 56 16.01 12.52 1.76
N PHE A 57 16.89 12.01 0.90
CA PHE A 57 17.34 12.72 -0.31
C PHE A 57 16.23 12.86 -1.35
N ARG A 58 15.52 11.77 -1.64
CA ARG A 58 14.38 11.77 -2.59
C ARG A 58 13.09 12.31 -1.98
N GLN A 59 13.06 12.45 -0.66
CA GLN A 59 11.86 12.73 0.12
C GLN A 59 10.69 11.83 -0.28
N SER A 60 10.92 10.51 -0.32
CA SER A 60 9.87 9.55 -0.67
C SER A 60 10.04 8.24 0.08
N TYR A 61 8.91 7.61 0.38
CA TYR A 61 8.87 6.20 0.73
C TYR A 61 9.11 5.34 -0.51
N TYR A 62 9.72 4.18 -0.29
CA TYR A 62 10.04 3.17 -1.28
C TYR A 62 10.06 1.78 -0.64
N TYR A 63 9.90 0.73 -1.44
CA TYR A 63 10.16 -0.63 -1.01
C TYR A 63 11.65 -0.94 -1.14
N ASP A 64 12.24 -1.54 -0.10
CA ASP A 64 13.63 -1.98 -0.08
C ASP A 64 13.88 -3.12 -1.07
N GLU A 65 12.83 -3.88 -1.38
CA GLU A 65 12.82 -4.96 -2.35
C GLU A 65 11.74 -4.67 -3.41
N ASP A 66 11.99 -5.04 -4.66
CA ASP A 66 11.02 -4.85 -5.74
C ASP A 66 9.76 -5.67 -5.46
N GLY A 67 8.61 -5.00 -5.38
CA GLY A 67 7.37 -5.65 -5.01
C GLY A 67 6.16 -4.73 -4.99
N SER A 68 5.02 -5.33 -4.64
CA SER A 68 3.73 -4.67 -4.55
C SER A 68 2.94 -5.22 -3.36
N PHE A 69 2.22 -4.34 -2.65
CA PHE A 69 1.39 -4.73 -1.52
C PHE A 69 -0.03 -5.10 -2.00
N LYS A 70 -0.34 -6.41 -2.04
CA LYS A 70 -1.62 -6.92 -2.54
C LYS A 70 -2.41 -7.59 -1.43
N ILE A 71 -3.63 -7.10 -1.20
CA ILE A 71 -4.64 -7.76 -0.36
C ILE A 71 -5.68 -8.39 -1.30
N THR A 72 -5.79 -9.71 -1.30
CA THR A 72 -6.75 -10.44 -2.14
C THR A 72 -7.28 -11.66 -1.41
N PHE A 73 -8.52 -12.04 -1.73
CA PHE A 73 -9.15 -13.26 -1.28
C PHE A 73 -9.56 -14.05 -2.52
N ALA A 74 -9.15 -15.32 -2.61
CA ALA A 74 -9.40 -16.17 -3.76
C ALA A 74 -9.96 -17.52 -3.33
N PHE A 75 -11.01 -17.98 -4.01
CA PHE A 75 -11.55 -19.33 -3.83
C PHE A 75 -10.82 -20.30 -4.76
N LYS A 76 -10.44 -21.46 -4.22
CA LYS A 76 -10.05 -22.60 -5.04
C LYS A 76 -11.33 -23.34 -5.45
N ARG A 77 -11.86 -23.08 -6.65
CA ARG A 77 -12.80 -24.03 -7.25
C ARG A 77 -11.96 -25.17 -7.83
N SER A 78 -12.17 -26.39 -7.34
CA SER A 78 -11.60 -27.58 -7.97
C SER A 78 -12.18 -27.69 -9.38
N MET A 79 -11.30 -27.69 -10.39
CA MET A 79 -11.64 -28.27 -11.68
C MET A 79 -11.72 -29.79 -11.47
N SER A 80 -12.89 -30.28 -11.09
CA SER A 80 -13.24 -31.69 -11.20
C SER A 80 -14.59 -31.76 -11.93
N GLU A 81 -14.60 -32.55 -13.01
CA GLU A 81 -15.76 -32.99 -13.79
C GLU A 81 -16.31 -32.03 -14.87
N TYR A 82 -15.51 -31.83 -15.93
CA TYR A 82 -16.04 -31.91 -17.31
C TYR A 82 -15.06 -32.73 -18.17
N ALA A 83 -14.95 -34.01 -17.82
CA ALA A 83 -14.50 -35.07 -18.71
C ALA A 83 -15.60 -36.13 -18.69
N LYS A 84 -16.71 -35.84 -19.36
CA LYS A 84 -17.71 -36.82 -19.81
C LYS A 84 -18.11 -36.45 -21.23
#